data_AF-A0A6M0AF61-F1
#
_entry.id   AF-A0A6M0AF61-F1
#
_cell.length_a   1.000
_cell.length_b   1.000
_cell.length_c   1.000
_cell.angle_alpha   90.00
_cell.angle_beta   90.00
_cell.angle_gamma   90.00
#
_symmetry.space_group_name_H-M   'P 1'
#
loop_
_entity.id
_entity.type
_entity.pdbx_description
1 polymer ?
#
loop_
_entity_poly.entity_id
_entity_poly.type
_entity_poly.pdbx_seq_one_letter_code
_entity_poly.pdbx_strand_id
1 'polypeptide(L)'
;MTIATSDNLRLDWVVITYMAFIHLAALFALLPSNFNWTAVGLMIFFHWVTGGLGVTLGWHRLVTHRSFQTPKWLEYFLVLCGTISCQGGVIDWVGLHRIHHLHSDTKPDPHDSHQGFWWSHMAWMLHKIP
;
A
#
# COMPACT_ATOMS: atom_id res chain seq x y z
N MET A 1 9.34 13.51 29.43
CA MET A 1 8.42 14.36 28.65
C MET A 1 9.19 14.89 27.45
N THR A 2 9.34 14.05 26.43
CA THR A 2 10.07 14.38 25.20
C THR A 2 9.10 15.08 24.25
N ILE A 3 9.45 16.30 23.88
CA ILE A 3 8.69 17.14 22.97
C ILE A 3 8.67 16.42 21.62
N ALA A 4 7.54 15.80 21.27
CA ALA A 4 7.27 15.40 19.91
C ALA A 4 7.16 16.68 19.09
N THR A 5 8.23 17.06 18.40
CA THR A 5 8.12 17.95 17.26
C THR A 5 7.24 17.22 16.26
N SER A 6 5.93 17.50 16.26
CA SER A 6 5.09 17.21 15.12
C SER A 6 5.65 18.08 14.01
N ASP A 7 6.52 17.50 13.19
CA ASP A 7 6.80 18.11 11.90
C ASP A 7 5.42 18.23 11.24
N ASN A 8 4.96 19.45 10.96
CA ASN A 8 3.65 19.69 10.34
C ASN A 8 3.71 19.11 8.93
N LEU A 9 3.48 17.80 8.81
CA LEU A 9 3.49 17.12 7.54
C LEU A 9 2.36 17.71 6.70
N ARG A 10 2.68 18.04 5.46
CA ARG A 10 1.70 18.61 4.54
C ARG A 10 0.73 17.52 4.13
N LEU A 11 -0.56 17.83 4.04
CA LEU A 11 -1.55 16.88 3.54
C LEU A 11 -1.29 16.53 2.06
N ASP A 12 -1.48 15.26 1.72
CA ASP A 12 -1.47 14.78 0.34
C ASP A 12 -2.91 14.70 -0.20
N TRP A 13 -3.39 15.81 -0.76
CA TRP A 13 -4.74 15.91 -1.30
C TRP A 13 -5.02 14.93 -2.44
N VAL A 14 -4.00 14.48 -3.17
CA VAL A 14 -4.17 13.47 -4.23
C VAL A 14 -4.54 12.13 -3.60
N VAL A 15 -3.77 11.68 -2.60
CA VAL A 15 -4.03 10.43 -1.89
C VAL A 15 -5.33 10.51 -1.10
N ILE A 16 -5.58 11.62 -0.40
CA ILE A 16 -6.82 11.83 0.37
C ILE A 16 -8.04 11.72 -0.54
N THR A 17 -8.06 12.43 -1.67
CA THR A 17 -9.20 12.43 -2.58
C THR A 17 -9.38 11.04 -3.22
N TYR A 18 -8.28 10.40 -3.62
CA TYR A 18 -8.31 9.04 -4.16
C TYR A 18 -8.89 8.04 -3.15
N MET A 19 -8.39 8.05 -1.90
CA MET A 19 -8.84 7.16 -0.84
C MET A 19 -10.32 7.39 -0.49
N ALA A 20 -10.74 8.65 -0.35
CA ALA A 20 -12.14 8.96 -0.10
C ALA A 20 -13.04 8.46 -1.24
N PHE A 21 -12.64 8.71 -2.49
CA PHE A 21 -13.38 8.28 -3.67
C PHE A 21 -13.55 6.76 -3.73
N ILE A 22 -12.47 5.98 -3.59
CA ILE A 22 -12.55 4.51 -3.71
C ILE A 22 -13.41 3.89 -2.60
N HIS A 23 -13.35 4.40 -1.37
CA HIS A 23 -14.14 3.87 -0.25
C HIS A 23 -15.62 4.21 -0.42
N LEU A 24 -15.95 5.44 -0.82
CA LEU A 24 -17.32 5.85 -1.11
C LEU A 24 -17.90 5.07 -2.31
N ALA A 25 -17.11 4.87 -3.37
CA ALA A 25 -17.50 4.08 -4.52
C ALA A 25 -17.76 2.60 -4.15
N ALA A 26 -16.96 2.02 -3.26
CA ALA A 26 -17.14 0.65 -2.82
C ALA A 26 -18.50 0.40 -2.11
N LEU A 27 -19.07 1.42 -1.47
CA LEU A 27 -20.40 1.32 -0.83
C LEU A 27 -21.53 1.03 -1.83
N PHE A 28 -21.34 1.36 -3.12
CA PHE A 28 -22.33 1.03 -4.16
C PHE A 28 -22.52 -0.47 -4.37
N ALA A 29 -21.58 -1.30 -3.94
CA ALA A 29 -21.71 -2.76 -3.96
C ALA A 29 -22.79 -3.27 -2.98
N LEU A 30 -23.17 -2.46 -1.98
CA LEU A 30 -24.21 -2.79 -1.01
C LEU A 30 -25.63 -2.55 -1.54
N LEU A 31 -25.76 -1.86 -2.68
CA LEU A 31 -27.05 -1.71 -3.36
C LEU A 31 -27.43 -3.05 -4.00
N PRO A 32 -28.62 -3.62 -3.70
CA PRO A 32 -29.02 -4.92 -4.24
C PRO A 32 -28.98 -4.99 -5.78
N SER A 33 -29.22 -3.87 -6.46
CA SER A 33 -29.15 -3.78 -7.94
C SER A 33 -27.74 -3.97 -8.50
N ASN A 34 -26.70 -3.76 -7.69
CA ASN A 34 -25.30 -3.76 -8.11
C ASN A 34 -24.55 -4.99 -7.60
N PHE A 35 -25.16 -5.80 -6.73
CA PHE A 35 -24.52 -6.98 -6.16
C PHE A 35 -24.49 -8.16 -7.14
N ASN A 36 -23.33 -8.81 -7.26
CA ASN A 36 -23.13 -9.95 -8.14
C ASN A 36 -22.06 -10.90 -7.57
N TRP A 37 -22.40 -12.18 -7.38
CA TRP A 37 -21.47 -13.21 -6.90
C TRP A 37 -20.26 -13.41 -7.83
N THR A 38 -20.42 -13.25 -9.14
CA THR A 38 -19.29 -13.26 -10.08
C THR A 38 -18.34 -12.11 -9.80
N ALA A 39 -18.86 -10.92 -9.46
CA ALA A 39 -18.02 -9.78 -9.10
C ALA A 39 -17.26 -10.02 -7.79
N VAL A 40 -17.89 -10.68 -6.80
CA VAL A 40 -17.20 -11.12 -5.57
C VAL A 40 -16.06 -12.10 -5.89
N GLY A 41 -16.31 -13.08 -6.75
CA GLY A 41 -15.29 -14.03 -7.20
C GLY A 41 -14.11 -13.34 -7.89
N LEU A 42 -14.39 -12.41 -8.79
CA LEU A 42 -13.36 -11.60 -9.46
C LEU A 42 -12.60 -10.72 -8.47
N MET A 43 -13.29 -10.09 -7.51
CA MET A 43 -12.66 -9.29 -6.45
C MET A 43 -11.66 -10.13 -5.66
N ILE A 44 -12.03 -11.34 -5.21
CA ILE A 44 -11.13 -12.23 -4.46
C ILE A 44 -9.95 -12.66 -5.33
N PHE A 45 -10.21 -13.05 -6.58
CA PHE A 45 -9.16 -13.46 -7.51
C PHE A 45 -8.15 -12.32 -7.75
N PHE A 46 -8.63 -11.12 -8.09
CA PHE A 46 -7.76 -9.97 -8.30
C PHE A 46 -7.08 -9.51 -7.03
N HIS A 47 -7.73 -9.59 -5.86
CA HIS A 47 -7.07 -9.33 -4.58
C HIS A 47 -5.87 -10.26 -4.35
N TRP A 48 -6.02 -11.55 -4.64
CA TRP A 48 -4.92 -12.50 -4.53
C TRP A 48 -3.82 -12.27 -5.57
N VAL A 49 -4.18 -11.95 -6.82
CA VAL A 49 -3.21 -11.64 -7.88
C VAL A 49 -2.41 -10.38 -7.54
N THR A 50 -3.08 -9.29 -7.16
CA THR A 50 -2.39 -8.00 -6.93
C THR A 50 -1.71 -7.94 -5.56
N GLY A 51 -2.35 -8.42 -4.49
CA GLY A 51 -1.80 -8.42 -3.14
C GLY A 51 -0.83 -9.57 -2.87
N GLY A 52 -1.21 -10.79 -3.26
CA GLY A 52 -0.40 -11.99 -3.04
C GLY A 52 0.77 -12.10 -4.01
N LEU A 53 0.50 -12.21 -5.31
CA LEU A 53 1.57 -12.33 -6.31
C LEU A 53 2.29 -10.99 -6.53
N GLY A 54 1.53 -9.90 -6.67
CA GLY A 54 2.06 -8.58 -6.96
C GLY A 54 2.87 -7.99 -5.81
N VAL A 55 2.19 -7.57 -4.74
CA VAL A 55 2.81 -6.85 -3.63
C VAL A 55 3.66 -7.79 -2.77
N THR A 56 3.12 -8.92 -2.32
CA THR A 56 3.82 -9.79 -1.36
C THR A 56 4.98 -10.54 -2.00
N LEU A 57 4.76 -11.22 -3.13
CA LEU A 57 5.81 -12.01 -3.78
C LEU A 57 6.71 -11.13 -4.67
N GLY A 58 6.13 -10.28 -5.51
CA GLY A 58 6.83 -9.41 -6.45
C GLY A 58 7.52 -8.23 -5.78
N TRP A 59 6.78 -7.23 -5.32
CA TRP A 59 7.38 -6.00 -4.80
C TRP A 59 8.17 -6.25 -3.52
N HIS A 60 7.56 -6.89 -2.53
CA HIS A 60 8.16 -7.07 -1.20
C HIS A 60 9.33 -8.07 -1.21
N ARG A 61 9.11 -9.34 -1.59
CA ARG A 61 10.15 -10.36 -1.48
C ARG A 61 11.18 -10.31 -2.61
N LEU A 62 10.72 -10.18 -3.86
CA LEU A 62 11.61 -10.20 -5.02
C LEU A 62 12.34 -8.87 -5.23
N VAL A 63 11.63 -7.74 -5.35
CA VAL A 63 12.28 -6.45 -5.69
C VAL A 63 12.89 -5.78 -4.46
N THR A 64 12.15 -5.67 -3.36
CA THR A 64 12.60 -4.95 -2.17
C THR A 64 13.69 -5.71 -1.42
N HIS A 65 13.44 -6.98 -1.09
CA HIS A 65 14.35 -7.80 -0.27
C HIS A 65 15.30 -8.68 -1.06
N ARG A 66 15.10 -8.83 -2.38
CA ARG A 66 15.93 -9.69 -3.24
C ARG A 66 16.09 -11.11 -2.68
N SER A 67 15.03 -11.64 -2.06
CA SER A 67 15.05 -12.92 -1.35
C SER A 67 15.22 -14.14 -2.28
N PHE A 68 14.97 -13.97 -3.58
CA PHE A 68 15.15 -15.00 -4.60
C PHE A 68 15.37 -14.35 -5.97
N GLN A 69 15.74 -15.17 -6.97
CA GLN A 69 15.94 -14.75 -8.35
C GLN A 69 14.90 -15.41 -9.26
N THR A 70 14.49 -14.73 -10.33
CA THR A 70 13.57 -15.26 -11.34
C THR A 70 14.04 -14.87 -12.75
N PRO A 71 13.63 -15.62 -13.79
CA PRO A 71 13.77 -15.15 -15.17
C PRO A 71 13.04 -13.82 -15.37
N LYS A 72 13.56 -12.95 -16.26
CA LYS A 72 13.05 -11.58 -16.42
C LYS A 72 11.57 -11.47 -16.79
N TRP A 73 11.04 -12.41 -17.56
CA TRP A 73 9.61 -12.41 -17.89
C TRP A 73 8.72 -12.59 -16.66
N LEU A 74 9.16 -13.42 -15.69
CA LEU A 74 8.41 -13.68 -14.46
C LEU A 74 8.57 -12.51 -13.48
N GLU A 75 9.77 -11.93 -13.39
CA GLU A 75 10.01 -10.70 -12.64
C GLU A 75 9.06 -9.58 -13.11
N TYR A 76 8.98 -9.34 -14.42
CA TYR A 76 8.09 -8.32 -14.99
C TYR A 76 6.61 -8.64 -14.77
N PHE A 77 6.21 -9.91 -14.90
CA PHE A 77 4.83 -10.31 -14.60
C PHE A 77 4.45 -10.03 -13.14
N LEU A 78 5.29 -10.43 -12.18
CA LEU A 78 5.04 -10.19 -10.75
C LEU A 78 5.03 -8.70 -10.42
N VAL A 79 5.97 -7.93 -10.98
CA VAL A 79 5.99 -6.47 -10.80
C VAL A 79 4.74 -5.81 -11.37
N LEU A 80 4.29 -6.23 -12.57
CA LEU A 80 3.06 -5.73 -13.19
C LEU A 80 1.82 -6.03 -12.33
N CYS A 81 1.70 -7.24 -11.78
CA CYS A 81 0.63 -7.57 -10.84
C CYS A 81 0.59 -6.62 -9.64
N GLY A 82 1.76 -6.22 -9.13
CA GLY A 82 1.86 -5.22 -8.06
C GLY A 82 1.51 -3.81 -8.53
N THR A 83 1.87 -3.41 -9.76
CA THR A 83 1.58 -2.08 -10.30
C THR A 83 0.08 -1.78 -10.36
N ILE A 84 -0.73 -2.78 -10.65
CA ILE A 84 -2.20 -2.65 -10.67
C ILE A 84 -2.86 -2.80 -9.29
N SER A 85 -2.07 -2.87 -8.21
CA SER A 85 -2.58 -2.89 -6.81
C SER A 85 -2.94 -1.50 -6.27
N CYS A 86 -2.56 -0.44 -6.99
CA CYS A 86 -2.77 0.96 -6.61
C CYS A 86 -2.11 1.37 -5.29
N GLN A 87 -0.93 0.82 -4.96
CA GLN A 87 -0.13 1.20 -3.77
C GLN A 87 0.98 2.24 -4.05
N GLY A 88 0.85 3.03 -5.13
CA GLY A 88 1.86 3.99 -5.56
C GLY A 88 2.89 3.41 -6.54
N GLY A 89 3.98 4.13 -6.77
CA GLY A 89 5.06 3.69 -7.65
C GLY A 89 5.92 2.60 -6.98
N VAL A 90 6.37 1.60 -7.74
CA VAL A 90 7.20 0.51 -7.20
C VAL A 90 8.51 1.02 -6.57
N ILE A 91 9.09 2.09 -7.11
CA ILE A 91 10.33 2.69 -6.59
C ILE A 91 10.08 3.29 -5.20
N ASP A 92 9.01 4.08 -5.06
CA ASP A 92 8.64 4.71 -3.79
C ASP A 92 8.26 3.65 -2.76
N TRP A 93 7.49 2.63 -3.17
CA TRP A 93 7.11 1.51 -2.30
C TRP A 93 8.34 0.77 -1.76
N VAL A 94 9.30 0.44 -2.63
CA VAL A 94 10.56 -0.21 -2.24
C VAL A 94 11.36 0.67 -1.27
N GLY A 95 11.45 1.97 -1.56
CA GLY A 95 12.15 2.94 -0.72
C GLY A 95 11.55 3.02 0.69
N LEU A 96 10.25 3.29 0.77
CA LEU A 96 9.50 3.39 2.03
C LEU A 96 9.58 2.09 2.84
N HIS A 97 9.44 0.94 2.18
CA HIS A 97 9.52 -0.35 2.86
C HIS A 97 10.91 -0.63 3.46
N ARG A 98 11.98 -0.20 2.77
CA ARG A 98 13.35 -0.29 3.32
C ARG A 98 13.60 0.69 4.45
N ILE A 99 13.05 1.91 4.37
CA ILE A 99 13.12 2.90 5.46
C ILE A 99 12.44 2.34 6.71
N HIS A 100 11.24 1.75 6.55
CA HIS A 100 10.53 1.08 7.63
C HIS A 100 11.37 -0.03 8.26
N HIS A 101 11.96 -0.94 7.48
CA HIS A 101 12.81 -1.98 8.05
C HIS A 101 14.06 -1.44 8.77
N LEU A 102 14.64 -0.34 8.27
CA LEU A 102 15.84 0.25 8.85
C LEU A 102 15.53 1.01 10.15
N HIS A 103 14.36 1.63 10.24
CA HIS A 103 13.97 2.54 11.31
C HIS A 103 12.70 2.11 12.06
N SER A 104 12.33 0.82 11.98
CA SER A 104 11.06 0.28 12.48
C SER A 104 10.71 0.84 13.85
N ASP A 105 9.50 1.37 13.96
CA ASP A 105 8.94 1.85 15.23
C ASP A 105 9.75 3.00 15.88
N THR A 106 10.47 3.77 15.05
CA THR A 106 11.17 5.00 15.44
C THR A 106 10.73 6.17 14.56
N LYS A 107 11.06 7.42 14.98
CA LYS A 107 10.60 8.65 14.30
C LYS A 107 10.81 8.67 12.77
N PRO A 108 11.91 8.15 12.19
CA PRO A 108 12.09 8.10 10.73
C PRO A 108 11.24 7.08 9.99
N ASP A 109 10.56 6.13 10.68
CA ASP A 109 9.62 5.21 10.05
C ASP A 109 8.32 5.95 9.70
N PRO A 110 7.96 6.03 8.40
CA PRO A 110 6.75 6.72 7.97
C PRO A 110 5.47 6.19 8.63
N HIS A 111 5.41 4.89 8.93
CA HIS A 111 4.23 4.23 9.50
C HIS A 111 4.49 3.62 10.87
N ASP A 112 5.34 4.28 11.67
CA ASP A 112 5.66 3.96 13.06
C ASP A 112 4.41 3.53 13.86
N SER A 113 4.43 2.29 14.35
CA SER A 113 3.30 1.72 15.08
C SER A 113 3.08 2.35 16.46
N HIS A 114 4.10 3.01 17.03
CA HIS A 114 4.00 3.73 18.31
C HIS A 114 3.15 5.01 18.21
N GLN A 115 2.90 5.53 17.01
CA GLN A 115 1.96 6.63 16.78
C GLN A 115 0.49 6.18 16.81
N GLY A 116 0.24 4.87 16.97
CA GLY A 116 -1.07 4.29 17.16
C GLY A 116 -1.70 3.71 15.90
N PHE A 117 -2.78 2.94 16.09
CA PHE A 117 -3.43 2.15 15.04
C PHE A 117 -3.79 2.97 13.79
N TRP A 118 -4.44 4.12 13.97
CA TRP A 118 -4.88 4.93 12.84
C TRP A 118 -3.72 5.53 12.05
N TRP A 119 -2.62 5.85 12.72
CA TRP A 119 -1.41 6.34 12.06
C TRP A 119 -0.81 5.27 11.17
N SER A 120 -0.45 4.12 11.73
CA SER A 120 0.21 3.03 11.00
C SER A 120 -0.70 2.36 9.97
N HIS A 121 -2.03 2.40 10.16
CA HIS A 121 -2.98 1.83 9.21
C HIS A 121 -3.14 2.70 7.95
N MET A 122 -3.45 4.00 8.10
CA MET A 122 -3.79 4.87 6.96
C MET A 122 -3.35 6.32 7.12
N ALA A 123 -3.29 6.91 8.31
CA ALA A 123 -3.10 8.36 8.42
C ALA A 123 -1.71 8.81 7.93
N TRP A 124 -0.69 7.95 8.03
CA TRP A 124 0.65 8.22 7.50
C TRP A 124 0.64 8.59 6.01
N MET A 125 -0.08 7.82 5.18
CA MET A 125 -0.16 8.02 3.73
C MET A 125 -1.02 9.21 3.30
N LEU A 126 -1.81 9.80 4.21
CA LEU A 126 -2.58 11.01 3.93
C LEU A 126 -1.72 12.27 3.97
N HIS A 127 -0.44 12.14 4.29
CA HIS A 127 0.53 13.22 4.34
C HIS A 127 1.62 13.02 3.29
N LYS A 128 2.28 14.11 2.91
CA LYS A 128 3.51 14.07 2.11
C LYS A 128 4.65 13.55 2.97
N ILE A 129 5.19 12.42 2.55
CA ILE A 129 6.28 11.73 3.23
C ILE A 129 7.56 12.08 2.48
N PRO A 130 8.64 12.46 3.19
CA PRO A 130 9.92 12.77 2.59
C PRO A 130 10.57 11.56 1.89
#